data_AF-A0A2V8BKP8-F1
#
_entry.id   AF-A0A2V8BKP8-F1
#
_cell.length_a   1.000
_cell.length_b   1.000
_cell.length_c   1.000
_cell.angle_alpha   90.00
_cell.angle_beta   90.00
_cell.angle_gamma   90.00
#
_symmetry.space_group_name_H-M   'P 1'
#
loop_
_entity.id
_entity.type
_entity.pdbx_description
1 polymer ?
#
loop_
_entity_poly.entity_id
_entity_poly.type
_entity_poly.pdbx_seq_one_letter_code
_entity_poly.pdbx_strand_id
1 'polypeptide(L)'
;MKRVTYFVSAAVLLLAPLAFTQPPAGGQKIGLATSLQRGYAGLKTNFRQAAEKMPEADYGFKPGSTPEARTFGQAIAHVAQAQFGQCSGINGVPNPMQGKNLEQELKTKSEIVKALADSFALCDTAFAAATDENVVQFIRQGQNEATRAAALYGVIVHGNEMAGTAYVYLRSKNIVPPSTENAGRGMRGRGNQ
;
A
#
# COMPACT_ATOMS: atom_id res chain seq x y z
N MET A 1 34.97 -85.24 -10.92
CA MET A 1 33.94 -85.53 -9.89
C MET A 1 33.52 -84.23 -9.22
N LYS A 2 32.20 -84.04 -9.07
CA LYS A 2 31.44 -83.05 -8.27
C LYS A 2 31.63 -81.55 -8.59
N ARG A 3 30.68 -81.01 -9.36
CA ARG A 3 30.36 -79.57 -9.43
C ARG A 3 29.64 -79.17 -8.14
N VAL A 4 30.07 -78.08 -7.50
CA VAL A 4 29.40 -77.49 -6.32
C VAL A 4 28.70 -76.21 -6.77
N THR A 5 27.38 -76.21 -6.77
CA THR A 5 26.53 -75.05 -7.02
C THR A 5 26.20 -74.36 -5.71
N TYR A 6 26.62 -73.10 -5.54
CA TYR A 6 26.24 -72.24 -4.42
C TYR A 6 24.99 -71.42 -4.78
N PHE A 7 23.90 -71.60 -4.02
CA PHE A 7 22.75 -70.72 -4.05
C PHE A 7 23.02 -69.52 -3.15
N VAL A 8 23.12 -68.32 -3.73
CA VAL A 8 23.16 -67.06 -2.97
C VAL A 8 21.72 -66.57 -2.81
N SER A 9 21.14 -66.76 -1.62
CA SER A 9 19.86 -66.15 -1.26
C SER A 9 20.08 -64.66 -0.96
N ALA A 10 19.65 -63.79 -1.87
CA ALA A 10 19.58 -62.35 -1.64
C ALA A 10 18.34 -62.02 -0.79
N ALA A 11 18.53 -61.79 0.52
CA ALA A 11 17.50 -61.23 1.38
C ALA A 11 17.32 -59.74 1.06
N VAL A 12 16.29 -59.41 0.28
CA VAL A 12 15.88 -58.02 0.02
C VAL A 12 15.15 -57.50 1.27
N LEU A 13 15.84 -56.70 2.08
CA LEU A 13 15.24 -55.91 3.16
C LEU A 13 14.43 -54.76 2.53
N LEU A 14 13.11 -54.93 2.47
CA LEU A 14 12.16 -53.88 2.13
C LEU A 14 12.11 -52.85 3.29
N LEU A 15 12.90 -51.78 3.20
CA LEU A 15 12.67 -50.58 4.00
C LEU A 15 11.45 -49.82 3.45
N ALA A 16 10.30 -49.99 4.11
CA ALA A 16 9.16 -49.11 3.88
C ALA A 16 9.50 -47.69 4.37
N PRO A 17 9.39 -46.65 3.54
CA PRO A 17 9.58 -45.29 4.01
C PRO A 17 8.40 -44.93 4.92
N LEU A 18 8.70 -44.68 6.19
CA LEU A 18 7.78 -43.99 7.09
C LEU A 18 7.58 -42.58 6.52
N ALA A 19 6.48 -42.37 5.82
CA ALA A 19 6.02 -41.06 5.41
C ALA A 19 5.64 -40.28 6.69
N PHE A 20 6.56 -39.51 7.23
CA PHE A 20 6.23 -38.51 8.24
C PHE A 20 5.34 -37.47 7.58
N THR A 21 4.07 -37.41 7.97
CA THR A 21 3.18 -36.31 7.63
C THR A 21 3.78 -35.04 8.24
N GLN A 22 4.38 -34.18 7.41
CA GLN A 22 4.77 -32.86 7.88
C GLN A 22 3.50 -32.12 8.32
N PRO A 23 3.44 -31.54 9.53
CA PRO A 23 2.31 -30.70 9.90
C PRO A 23 2.19 -29.58 8.85
N PRO A 24 0.95 -29.18 8.48
CA PRO A 24 0.77 -28.10 7.51
C PRO A 24 1.59 -26.90 7.97
N ALA A 25 2.40 -26.35 7.07
CA ALA A 25 3.22 -25.18 7.38
C ALA A 25 2.30 -24.11 7.97
N GLY A 26 2.45 -23.82 9.27
CA GLY A 26 1.67 -22.79 9.93
C GLY A 26 1.88 -21.46 9.20
N GLY A 27 0.81 -20.69 9.00
CA GLY A 27 0.90 -19.38 8.35
C GLY A 27 1.93 -18.46 9.02
N GLN A 28 2.59 -17.62 8.23
CA GLN A 28 3.59 -16.68 8.74
C GLN A 28 2.93 -15.68 9.72
N LYS A 29 3.53 -15.48 10.89
CA LYS A 29 3.17 -14.37 11.79
C LYS A 29 3.58 -13.05 11.15
N ILE A 30 2.65 -12.13 10.96
CA ILE A 30 2.88 -10.82 10.36
C ILE A 30 2.89 -9.77 11.47
N GLY A 31 4.01 -9.08 11.63
CA GLY A 31 4.18 -7.99 12.60
C GLY A 31 3.36 -6.74 12.28
N LEU A 32 3.30 -5.82 13.24
CA LEU A 32 2.61 -4.54 13.09
C LEU A 32 3.27 -3.68 12.02
N ALA A 33 4.61 -3.61 12.01
CA ALA A 33 5.35 -2.85 11.01
C ALA A 33 5.08 -3.37 9.59
N THR A 34 5.15 -4.69 9.39
CA THR A 34 4.84 -5.31 8.10
C THR A 34 3.39 -5.06 7.68
N SER A 35 2.45 -5.08 8.62
CA SER A 35 1.03 -4.79 8.34
C SER A 35 0.82 -3.36 7.86
N LEU A 36 1.45 -2.38 8.53
CA LEU A 36 1.42 -0.96 8.13
C LEU A 36 2.05 -0.77 6.74
N GLN A 37 3.22 -1.36 6.49
CA GLN A 37 3.91 -1.28 5.20
C GLN A 37 3.07 -1.84 4.05
N ARG A 38 2.42 -2.99 4.25
CA ARG A 38 1.53 -3.59 3.24
C ARG A 38 0.29 -2.74 2.97
N GLY A 39 -0.34 -2.22 4.03
CA GLY A 39 -1.50 -1.32 3.91
C GLY A 39 -1.14 -0.06 3.12
N TYR A 40 -0.01 0.56 3.45
CA TYR A 40 0.52 1.72 2.75
C TYR A 40 0.86 1.42 1.29
N ALA A 41 1.52 0.29 0.98
CA ALA A 41 1.85 -0.08 -0.39
C ALA A 41 0.62 -0.24 -1.28
N GLY A 42 -0.44 -0.86 -0.74
CA GLY A 42 -1.73 -0.99 -1.44
C GLY A 42 -2.39 0.37 -1.68
N LEU A 43 -2.43 1.22 -0.66
CA LEU A 43 -2.92 2.60 -0.77
C LEU A 43 -2.14 3.38 -1.85
N LYS A 44 -0.81 3.44 -1.74
CA LYS A 44 0.06 4.18 -2.65
C LYS A 44 -0.15 3.76 -4.10
N THR A 45 -0.18 2.44 -4.34
CA THR A 45 -0.38 1.90 -5.69
C THR A 45 -1.72 2.35 -6.27
N ASN A 46 -2.80 2.13 -5.53
CA ASN A 46 -4.13 2.44 -6.05
C ASN A 46 -4.37 3.94 -6.18
N PHE A 47 -3.92 4.75 -5.21
CA PHE A 47 -4.19 6.18 -5.22
C PHE A 47 -3.39 6.92 -6.31
N ARG A 48 -2.12 6.55 -6.53
CA ARG A 48 -1.35 7.09 -7.66
C ARG A 48 -1.99 6.75 -9.00
N GLN A 49 -2.41 5.49 -9.19
CA GLN A 49 -3.11 5.09 -10.41
C GLN A 49 -4.46 5.82 -10.58
N ALA A 50 -5.14 6.16 -9.48
CA ALA A 50 -6.41 6.88 -9.54
C ALA A 50 -6.22 8.31 -10.06
N ALA A 51 -5.18 9.00 -9.58
CA ALA A 51 -4.79 10.30 -10.09
C ALA A 51 -4.53 10.22 -11.61
N GLU A 52 -3.70 9.27 -12.04
CA GLU A 52 -3.36 9.14 -13.47
C GLU A 52 -4.55 8.83 -14.38
N LYS A 53 -5.54 8.08 -13.89
CA LYS A 53 -6.68 7.63 -14.70
C LYS A 53 -7.64 8.73 -15.13
N MET A 54 -7.76 9.80 -14.35
CA MET A 54 -8.65 10.90 -14.73
C MET A 54 -8.04 11.66 -15.92
N PRO A 55 -8.77 11.91 -17.02
CA PRO A 55 -8.29 12.77 -18.10
C PRO A 55 -8.02 14.20 -17.58
N GLU A 56 -7.05 14.89 -18.16
CA GLU A 56 -6.70 16.26 -17.74
C GLU A 56 -7.90 17.23 -17.81
N ALA A 57 -8.73 17.10 -18.86
CA ALA A 57 -9.96 17.89 -19.00
C ALA A 57 -10.95 17.71 -17.83
N ASP A 58 -10.85 16.60 -17.10
CA ASP A 58 -11.74 16.28 -15.97
C ASP A 58 -11.09 16.52 -14.60
N TYR A 59 -9.87 17.04 -14.52
CA TYR A 59 -9.27 17.39 -13.22
C TYR A 59 -10.02 18.52 -12.50
N GLY A 60 -10.75 19.36 -13.25
CA GLY A 60 -11.66 20.37 -12.70
C GLY A 60 -13.03 19.83 -12.27
N PHE A 61 -13.34 18.56 -12.53
CA PHE A 61 -14.65 17.97 -12.23
C PHE A 61 -14.91 17.90 -10.73
N LYS A 62 -16.13 18.24 -10.30
CA LYS A 62 -16.66 17.91 -8.98
C LYS A 62 -18.09 17.36 -9.10
N PRO A 63 -18.45 16.33 -8.32
CA PRO A 63 -19.82 15.84 -8.27
C PRO A 63 -20.78 16.88 -7.67
N GLY A 64 -21.89 17.12 -8.35
CA GLY A 64 -22.94 18.02 -7.86
C GLY A 64 -22.54 19.50 -7.88
N SER A 65 -23.38 20.32 -7.25
CA SER A 65 -23.27 21.80 -7.25
C SER A 65 -22.81 22.38 -5.92
N THR A 66 -22.46 21.56 -4.93
CA THR A 66 -22.00 22.01 -3.61
C THR A 66 -20.76 22.91 -3.75
N PRO A 67 -20.81 24.18 -3.35
CA PRO A 67 -19.70 25.12 -3.54
C PRO A 67 -18.40 24.65 -2.88
N GLU A 68 -18.51 24.08 -1.68
CA GLU A 68 -17.40 23.66 -0.81
C GLU A 68 -16.75 22.35 -1.25
N ALA A 69 -17.38 21.61 -2.18
CA ALA A 69 -16.82 20.37 -2.69
C ALA A 69 -15.56 20.65 -3.51
N ARG A 70 -14.48 19.91 -3.20
CA ARG A 70 -13.23 19.91 -3.97
C ARG A 70 -13.49 19.47 -5.40
N THR A 71 -12.70 19.99 -6.34
CA THR A 71 -12.53 19.32 -7.63
C THR A 71 -11.71 18.04 -7.47
N PHE A 72 -11.70 17.18 -8.49
CA PHE A 72 -10.85 15.99 -8.50
C PHE A 72 -9.38 16.37 -8.26
N GLY A 73 -8.87 17.35 -9.00
CA GLY A 73 -7.50 17.85 -8.85
C GLY A 73 -7.21 18.36 -7.44
N GLN A 74 -8.15 19.11 -6.84
CA GLN A 74 -8.03 19.57 -5.46
C GLN A 74 -8.00 18.41 -4.47
N ALA A 75 -8.83 17.37 -4.66
CA ALA A 75 -8.81 16.19 -3.81
C ALA A 75 -7.45 15.44 -3.88
N ILE A 76 -6.82 15.37 -5.05
CA ILE A 76 -5.48 14.78 -5.18
C ILE A 76 -4.40 15.68 -4.54
N ALA A 77 -4.44 16.99 -4.80
CA ALA A 77 -3.53 17.96 -4.20
C ALA A 77 -3.63 18.01 -2.67
N HIS A 78 -4.84 17.81 -2.13
CA HIS A 78 -5.11 17.69 -0.71
C HIS A 78 -4.32 16.54 -0.06
N VAL A 79 -4.29 15.38 -0.72
CA VAL A 79 -3.51 14.23 -0.23
C VAL A 79 -2.02 14.52 -0.25
N ALA A 80 -1.52 15.16 -1.32
CA ALA A 80 -0.12 15.55 -1.39
C ALA A 80 0.26 16.49 -0.22
N GLN A 81 -0.54 17.53 0.00
CA GLN A 81 -0.38 18.48 1.09
C GLN A 81 -0.40 17.81 2.47
N ALA A 82 -1.38 16.94 2.72
CA ALA A 82 -1.52 16.23 3.98
C ALA A 82 -0.31 15.30 4.24
N GLN A 83 0.12 14.54 3.23
CA GLN A 83 1.27 13.65 3.33
C GLN A 83 2.57 14.40 3.59
N PHE A 84 2.80 15.55 2.95
CA PHE A 84 3.97 16.38 3.24
C PHE A 84 4.00 16.79 4.73
N GLY A 85 2.87 17.20 5.30
CA GLY A 85 2.80 17.53 6.72
C GLY A 85 3.01 16.31 7.63
N GLN A 86 2.24 15.24 7.42
CA GLN A 86 2.25 14.06 8.28
C GLN A 86 3.60 13.34 8.26
N CYS A 87 4.15 13.06 7.07
CA CYS A 87 5.36 12.27 6.93
C CYS A 87 6.62 13.08 7.27
N SER A 88 6.62 14.42 7.09
CA SER A 88 7.69 15.26 7.65
C SER A 88 7.73 15.17 9.16
N GLY A 89 6.57 15.21 9.83
CA GLY A 89 6.47 15.03 11.28
C GLY A 89 6.97 13.68 11.75
N ILE A 90 6.60 12.58 11.06
CA ILE A 90 7.03 11.23 11.41
C ILE A 90 8.55 11.04 11.21
N ASN A 91 9.10 11.65 10.17
CA ASN A 91 10.53 11.61 9.86
C ASN A 91 11.35 12.59 10.71
N GLY A 92 10.71 13.53 11.40
CA GLY A 92 11.40 14.57 12.18
C GLY A 92 12.16 15.58 11.31
N VAL A 93 11.67 15.84 10.08
CA VAL A 93 12.30 16.78 9.13
C VAL A 93 11.39 17.99 8.87
N PRO A 94 11.94 19.12 8.39
CA PRO A 94 11.12 20.27 7.98
C PRO A 94 10.13 19.89 6.87
N ASN A 95 8.90 20.40 6.95
CA ASN A 95 7.90 20.23 5.90
C ASN A 95 8.30 21.04 4.64
N PRO A 96 8.56 20.39 3.49
CA PRO A 96 8.98 21.08 2.27
C PRO A 96 7.90 22.00 1.68
N MET A 97 6.62 21.77 2.01
CA MET A 97 5.49 22.56 1.54
C MET A 97 4.89 23.44 2.66
N GLN A 98 5.68 23.74 3.69
CA GLN A 98 5.22 24.59 4.80
C GLN A 98 4.75 25.96 4.29
N GLY A 99 3.56 26.38 4.73
CA GLY A 99 2.96 27.66 4.36
C GLY A 99 2.41 27.74 2.93
N LYS A 100 2.45 26.64 2.18
CA LYS A 100 1.84 26.53 0.85
C LYS A 100 0.40 26.05 0.94
N ASN A 101 -0.39 26.31 -0.09
CA ASN A 101 -1.72 25.75 -0.27
C ASN A 101 -1.82 25.07 -1.64
N LEU A 102 -1.46 23.79 -1.72
CA LEU A 102 -1.38 23.06 -2.99
C LEU A 102 -2.72 22.95 -3.72
N GLU A 103 -3.83 22.89 -2.98
CA GLU A 103 -5.17 22.85 -3.57
C GLU A 103 -5.50 24.14 -4.37
N GLN A 104 -4.84 25.25 -4.02
CA GLN A 104 -5.03 26.54 -4.67
C GLN A 104 -3.87 26.93 -5.59
N GLU A 105 -2.66 26.41 -5.35
CA GLU A 105 -1.47 26.78 -6.11
C GLU A 105 -1.27 25.89 -7.35
N LEU A 106 -1.57 24.59 -7.27
CA LEU A 106 -1.36 23.65 -8.39
C LEU A 106 -2.59 23.65 -9.30
N LYS A 107 -2.39 23.78 -10.61
CA LYS A 107 -3.49 23.98 -11.57
C LYS A 107 -3.60 22.90 -12.62
N THR A 108 -2.49 22.26 -12.96
CA THR A 108 -2.45 21.25 -14.02
C THR A 108 -2.42 19.84 -13.44
N LYS A 109 -2.85 18.87 -14.26
CA LYS A 109 -2.73 17.45 -13.89
C LYS A 109 -1.28 17.09 -13.58
N SER A 110 -0.34 17.53 -14.42
CA SER A 110 1.08 17.22 -14.29
C SER A 110 1.67 17.72 -12.97
N GLU A 111 1.39 18.98 -12.58
CA GLU A 111 1.86 19.54 -11.31
C GLU A 111 1.31 18.76 -10.10
N ILE A 112 0.02 18.47 -10.11
CA ILE A 112 -0.67 17.77 -9.02
C ILE A 112 -0.15 16.34 -8.87
N VAL A 113 -0.01 15.61 -9.98
CA VAL A 113 0.53 14.25 -10.01
C VAL A 113 1.98 14.21 -9.54
N LYS A 114 2.79 15.20 -9.95
CA LYS A 114 4.16 15.33 -9.48
C LYS A 114 4.21 15.55 -7.97
N ALA A 115 3.44 16.51 -7.45
CA ALA A 115 3.38 16.77 -6.01
C ALA A 115 2.91 15.54 -5.22
N LEU A 116 1.94 14.79 -5.75
CA LEU A 116 1.51 13.52 -5.17
C LEU A 116 2.66 12.51 -5.12
N ALA A 117 3.38 12.32 -6.22
CA ALA A 117 4.51 11.39 -6.27
C ALA A 117 5.61 11.77 -5.28
N ASP A 118 5.96 13.06 -5.20
CA ASP A 118 6.96 13.60 -4.28
C ASP A 118 6.53 13.41 -2.81
N SER A 119 5.23 13.61 -2.50
CA SER A 119 4.70 13.37 -1.15
C SER A 119 4.75 11.90 -0.74
N PHE A 120 4.49 10.98 -1.68
CA PHE A 120 4.65 9.55 -1.42
C PHE A 120 6.13 9.17 -1.21
N ALA A 121 7.06 9.77 -1.96
CA ALA A 121 8.49 9.52 -1.76
C ALA A 121 8.96 9.92 -0.35
N LEU A 122 8.41 11.00 0.21
CA LEU A 122 8.68 11.38 1.60
C LEU A 122 8.09 10.37 2.59
N CYS A 123 6.86 9.92 2.35
CA CYS A 123 6.23 8.91 3.20
C CYS A 123 6.90 7.53 3.10
N ASP A 124 7.48 7.18 1.95
CA ASP A 124 8.23 5.93 1.78
C ASP A 124 9.34 5.81 2.84
N THR A 125 10.06 6.90 3.10
CA THR A 125 11.09 6.96 4.16
C THR A 125 10.51 6.63 5.54
N ALA A 126 9.32 7.15 5.85
CA ALA A 126 8.67 6.93 7.15
C ALA A 126 8.23 5.47 7.33
N PHE A 127 7.65 4.87 6.29
CA PHE A 127 7.20 3.47 6.33
C PHE A 127 8.35 2.45 6.24
N ALA A 128 9.41 2.77 5.49
CA ALA A 128 10.59 1.91 5.37
C ALA A 128 11.36 1.82 6.70
N ALA A 129 11.34 2.89 7.51
CA ALA A 129 11.98 2.91 8.83
C ALA A 129 11.19 2.15 9.92
N ALA A 130 9.96 1.71 9.64
CA ALA A 130 9.12 1.04 10.64
C ALA A 130 9.64 -0.38 10.97
N THR A 131 9.78 -0.66 12.26
CA THR A 131 10.14 -1.98 12.83
C THR A 131 9.17 -2.30 13.96
N ASP A 132 8.95 -3.58 14.27
CA ASP A 132 7.99 -3.96 15.31
C ASP A 132 8.37 -3.37 16.68
N GLU A 133 9.66 -3.12 16.91
CA GLU A 133 10.21 -2.49 18.11
C GLU A 133 9.92 -0.99 18.16
N ASN A 134 10.08 -0.26 17.04
CA ASN A 134 9.96 1.19 17.06
C ASN A 134 8.53 1.71 16.86
N VAL A 135 7.63 0.90 16.29
CA VAL A 135 6.27 1.35 16.00
C VAL A 135 5.44 1.59 17.27
N VAL A 136 5.82 0.99 18.40
CA VAL A 136 5.17 1.21 19.69
C VAL A 136 5.72 2.41 20.46
N GLN A 137 6.84 3.00 20.01
CA GLN A 137 7.44 4.16 20.67
C GLN A 137 6.67 5.44 20.35
N PHE A 138 6.61 6.35 21.31
CA PHE A 138 6.02 7.67 21.13
C PHE A 138 6.91 8.58 20.29
N ILE A 139 6.28 9.32 19.39
CA ILE A 139 6.88 10.40 18.61
C ILE A 139 6.07 11.67 18.81
N ARG A 140 6.74 12.81 18.68
CA ARG A 140 6.08 14.11 18.75
C ARG A 140 5.26 14.36 17.48
N GLN A 141 4.01 14.79 17.68
CA GLN A 141 3.04 15.15 16.64
C GLN A 141 2.42 16.49 17.02
N GLY A 142 3.04 17.59 16.56
CA GLY A 142 2.68 18.94 16.99
C GLY A 142 2.95 19.15 18.48
N GLN A 143 1.92 19.51 19.25
CA GLN A 143 2.03 19.67 20.70
C GLN A 143 1.89 18.35 21.47
N ASN A 144 1.31 17.33 20.84
CA ASN A 144 1.00 16.04 21.46
C ASN A 144 2.07 14.99 21.14
N GLU A 145 1.96 13.84 21.78
CA GLU A 145 2.71 12.64 21.44
C GLU A 145 1.74 11.52 21.03
N ALA A 146 2.16 10.70 20.08
CA ALA A 146 1.44 9.51 19.65
C ALA A 146 2.44 8.41 19.33
N THR A 147 2.03 7.15 19.39
CA THR A 147 2.91 6.06 18.93
C THR A 147 3.21 6.23 17.45
N ARG A 148 4.41 5.84 17.02
CA ARG A 148 4.78 5.85 15.59
C ARG A 148 3.77 5.04 14.75
N ALA A 149 3.26 3.93 15.28
CA ALA A 149 2.17 3.15 14.69
C ALA A 149 0.92 4.01 14.46
N ALA A 150 0.46 4.76 15.46
CA ALA A 150 -0.73 5.60 15.33
C ALA A 150 -0.54 6.68 14.27
N ALA A 151 0.65 7.30 14.20
CA ALA A 151 0.96 8.30 13.19
C ALA A 151 0.99 7.71 11.76
N LEU A 152 1.67 6.58 11.55
CA LEU A 152 1.70 5.88 10.27
C LEU A 152 0.30 5.38 9.86
N TYR A 153 -0.46 4.85 10.81
CA TYR A 153 -1.84 4.44 10.57
C TYR A 153 -2.72 5.63 10.16
N GLY A 154 -2.53 6.81 10.75
CA GLY A 154 -3.22 8.04 10.36
C GLY A 154 -3.01 8.41 8.89
N VAL A 155 -1.80 8.23 8.35
CA VAL A 155 -1.50 8.42 6.91
C VAL A 155 -2.30 7.43 6.06
N ILE A 156 -2.36 6.16 6.47
CA ILE A 156 -3.12 5.12 5.75
C ILE A 156 -4.63 5.42 5.78
N VAL A 157 -5.17 5.79 6.93
CA VAL A 157 -6.61 6.07 7.10
C VAL A 157 -7.03 7.26 6.25
N HIS A 158 -6.33 8.39 6.34
CA HIS A 158 -6.62 9.57 5.53
C HIS A 158 -6.48 9.27 4.03
N GLY A 159 -5.40 8.58 3.64
CA GLY A 159 -5.23 8.19 2.25
C GLY A 159 -6.35 7.27 1.73
N ASN A 160 -6.84 6.33 2.54
CA ASN A 160 -7.95 5.45 2.15
C ASN A 160 -9.30 6.17 2.08
N GLU A 161 -9.57 7.11 2.99
CA GLU A 161 -10.74 7.98 2.94
C GLU A 161 -10.75 8.80 1.64
N MET A 162 -9.60 9.38 1.30
CA MET A 162 -9.43 10.12 0.05
C MET A 162 -9.46 9.21 -1.19
N ALA A 163 -8.98 7.97 -1.10
CA ALA A 163 -9.08 6.99 -2.18
C ALA A 163 -10.54 6.63 -2.47
N GLY A 164 -11.35 6.40 -1.42
CA GLY A 164 -12.78 6.20 -1.56
C GLY A 164 -13.44 7.36 -2.29
N THR A 165 -13.13 8.60 -1.87
CA THR A 165 -13.59 9.82 -2.53
C THR A 165 -13.18 9.88 -4.00
N ALA A 166 -11.90 9.69 -4.32
CA ALA A 166 -11.40 9.73 -5.71
C ALA A 166 -12.08 8.67 -6.60
N TYR A 167 -12.40 7.50 -6.06
CA TYR A 167 -13.09 6.45 -6.82
C TYR A 167 -14.53 6.81 -7.17
N VAL A 168 -15.22 7.58 -6.33
CA VAL A 168 -16.55 8.11 -6.67
C VAL A 168 -16.44 9.03 -7.88
N TYR A 169 -15.44 9.92 -7.92
CA TYR A 169 -15.23 10.83 -9.04
C TYR A 169 -14.94 10.07 -10.34
N LEU A 170 -14.05 9.06 -10.28
CA LEU A 170 -13.76 8.21 -11.43
C LEU A 170 -15.04 7.52 -11.95
N ARG A 171 -15.85 6.94 -11.06
CA ARG A 171 -17.11 6.29 -11.44
C ARG A 171 -18.12 7.27 -12.02
N SER A 172 -18.21 8.50 -11.50
CA SER A 172 -19.05 9.56 -12.09
C SER A 172 -18.64 9.94 -13.52
N LYS A 173 -17.39 9.64 -13.90
CA LYS A 173 -16.86 9.80 -15.26
C LYS A 173 -16.83 8.49 -16.06
N ASN A 174 -17.48 7.43 -15.57
CA ASN A 174 -17.50 6.09 -16.16
C ASN A 174 -16.10 5.44 -16.26
N ILE A 175 -15.18 5.80 -15.37
CA ILE A 175 -13.82 5.24 -15.32
C ILE A 175 -13.76 4.20 -14.19
N VAL A 176 -13.26 3.01 -14.50
CA VAL A 176 -13.09 1.93 -13.52
C VAL A 176 -11.95 2.26 -12.54
N PRO A 177 -12.20 2.25 -11.21
CA PRO A 177 -11.16 2.53 -10.25
C PRO A 177 -10.04 1.47 -10.18
N PRO A 178 -8.79 1.87 -9.86
CA PRO A 178 -7.64 0.97 -9.76
C PRO A 178 -7.84 -0.23 -8.83
N SER A 179 -8.45 -0.02 -7.66
CA SER A 179 -8.68 -1.12 -6.70
C SER A 179 -9.55 -2.23 -7.29
N THR A 180 -10.52 -1.89 -8.14
CA THR A 180 -11.39 -2.85 -8.83
C THR A 180 -10.61 -3.61 -9.91
N GLU A 181 -9.82 -2.91 -10.70
CA GLU A 181 -9.00 -3.54 -11.76
C GLU A 181 -7.92 -4.46 -11.19
N ASN A 182 -7.21 -4.00 -10.17
CA ASN A 182 -6.12 -4.76 -9.54
C ASN A 182 -6.64 -6.01 -8.84
N ALA A 183 -7.82 -5.94 -8.20
CA ALA A 183 -8.49 -7.12 -7.64
C ALA A 183 -8.86 -8.14 -8.74
N GLY A 184 -9.39 -7.67 -9.87
CA GLY A 184 -9.74 -8.52 -11.01
C GLY A 184 -8.54 -9.23 -11.64
N ARG A 185 -7.38 -8.56 -11.72
CA ARG A 185 -6.11 -9.16 -12.19
C ARG A 185 -5.62 -10.27 -11.26
N GLY A 186 -5.67 -10.05 -9.94
CA GLY A 186 -5.28 -11.03 -8.94
C GLY A 186 -6.13 -12.31 -8.96
N MET A 187 -7.44 -12.17 -9.23
CA MET A 187 -8.33 -13.32 -9.37
C MET A 187 -8.05 -14.13 -10.65
N ARG A 188 -7.85 -13.46 -11.79
CA ARG A 188 -7.52 -14.14 -13.06
C ARG A 188 -6.20 -14.89 -13.01
N GLY A 189 -5.19 -14.36 -12.30
CA GLY A 189 -3.90 -15.03 -12.13
C GLY A 189 -3.94 -16.28 -11.24
N ARG A 190 -4.93 -16.39 -10.34
CA ARG A 190 -5.14 -17.57 -9.49
C ARG A 190 -5.94 -18.68 -10.14
N GLY A 191 -6.70 -18.38 -11.20
CA GLY A 191 -7.46 -19.37 -11.97
C GLY A 191 -6.63 -20.14 -13.02
N ASN A 192 -5.37 -19.74 -13.22
CA ASN A 192 -4.44 -20.36 -14.16
C ASN A 192 -3.29 -21.13 -13.45
N GLN A 193 -3.47 -21.48 -12.17
CA GLN A 193 -2.54 -22.34 -11.41
C GLN A 193 -3.27 -23.59 -10.96
#